data_AF-A0A522UDD0-F1
#
_entry.id   AF-A0A522UDD0-F1
#
_cell.length_a   1.000
_cell.length_b   1.000
_cell.length_c   1.000
_cell.angle_alpha   90.00
_cell.angle_beta   90.00
_cell.angle_gamma   90.00
#
_symmetry.space_group_name_H-M   'P 1'
#
loop_
_entity.id
_entity.type
_entity.pdbx_description
1 polymer ?
#
loop_
_entity_poly.entity_id
_entity_poly.type
_entity_poly.pdbx_seq_one_letter_code
_entity_poly.pdbx_strand_id
1 'polypeptide(L)'
;MKKFVLGLAVLGALSLAGVSAQETDNLNAEISALFSKFESMGHGYYTQAEWSRLSQQMDAIATRAETAKAWDQLVELNRIKAMALGQLMRDPTAAVAVLKTTLTKYGQLAPAKMGRIYALLADNYAQLGNEAEITTLIKEFEQSAYYNAEQYPFSGGQGTEVPLTVTRPAAKGAASIIVTMMERARRKATFGPGKVFPEATLTTLQGQTIALASLRGKVVLVEFWIHGRMLHQRLVQQMRTAYQLHQKDGLEIVSINLEPSEASATLAADAQRLGMNWIVTTPNTELTHKLAIFGDATNFLLDRNGTIVTRDLHEAGLLQSVKDALGVR
;
A
#
# COMPACT_ATOMS: atom_id res chain seq x y z
N MET A 1 43.33 -61.43 19.62
CA MET A 1 42.24 -61.08 20.57
C MET A 1 42.45 -59.65 21.05
N LYS A 2 41.42 -58.79 20.90
CA LYS A 2 41.23 -57.44 21.46
C LYS A 2 42.06 -56.30 20.85
N LYS A 3 41.51 -55.09 20.56
CA LYS A 3 40.14 -54.56 20.38
C LYS A 3 40.35 -53.18 19.71
N PHE A 4 39.56 -52.88 18.68
CA PHE A 4 39.46 -51.56 18.05
C PHE A 4 39.02 -50.50 19.08
N VAL A 5 39.66 -49.34 19.09
CA VAL A 5 39.13 -48.10 19.65
C VAL A 5 38.93 -47.14 18.48
N LEU A 6 37.70 -47.04 18.01
CA LEU A 6 37.26 -46.00 17.08
C LEU A 6 35.82 -45.63 17.41
N GLY A 7 35.55 -44.34 17.57
CA GLY A 7 34.19 -43.80 17.45
C GLY A 7 33.61 -43.18 18.72
N LEU A 8 34.01 -41.96 19.05
CA LEU A 8 33.15 -41.04 19.80
C LEU A 8 33.44 -39.59 19.40
N ALA A 9 32.94 -39.19 18.22
CA ALA A 9 32.92 -37.80 17.78
C ALA A 9 31.82 -37.56 16.72
N VAL A 10 30.55 -37.84 17.05
CA VAL A 10 29.40 -37.46 16.18
C VAL A 10 28.24 -36.81 16.97
N LEU A 11 28.27 -36.74 18.31
CA LEU A 11 27.13 -36.22 19.08
C LEU A 11 27.00 -34.69 19.20
N GLY A 12 27.92 -33.88 18.64
CA GLY A 12 27.90 -32.41 18.80
C GLY A 12 27.13 -31.63 17.75
N ALA A 13 26.95 -32.17 16.53
CA ALA A 13 26.37 -31.42 15.41
C ALA A 13 24.84 -31.56 15.29
N LEU A 14 24.26 -32.66 15.79
CA LEU A 14 22.81 -32.90 15.73
C LEU A 14 22.02 -32.08 16.77
N SER A 15 22.63 -31.68 17.88
CA SER A 15 21.95 -30.89 18.92
C SER A 15 21.78 -29.42 18.53
N LEU A 16 22.81 -28.79 17.93
CA LEU A 16 22.74 -27.39 17.50
C LEU A 16 21.77 -27.18 16.34
N ALA A 17 21.72 -28.11 15.38
CA ALA A 17 20.76 -28.06 14.26
C ALA A 17 19.30 -28.23 14.74
N GLY A 18 19.06 -29.12 15.72
CA GLY A 18 17.74 -29.30 16.33
C GLY A 18 17.29 -28.07 17.13
N VAL A 19 18.19 -27.42 17.86
CA VAL A 19 17.90 -26.19 18.60
C VAL A 19 17.62 -25.02 17.67
N SER A 20 18.37 -24.87 16.55
CA SER A 20 18.11 -23.81 15.58
C SER A 20 16.76 -23.99 14.84
N ALA A 21 16.38 -25.23 14.54
CA ALA A 21 15.09 -25.51 13.89
C ALA A 21 13.91 -25.20 14.83
N GLN A 22 13.99 -25.65 16.09
CA GLN A 22 12.98 -25.36 17.10
C GLN A 22 12.84 -23.85 17.36
N GLU A 23 13.95 -23.11 17.42
CA GLU A 23 13.88 -21.65 17.60
C GLU A 23 13.27 -20.96 16.38
N THR A 24 13.56 -21.45 15.17
CA THR A 24 12.95 -20.94 13.94
C THR A 24 11.42 -21.11 13.96
N ASP A 25 10.92 -22.26 14.42
CA ASP A 25 9.48 -22.52 14.55
C ASP A 25 8.83 -21.64 15.63
N ASN A 26 9.51 -21.45 16.78
CA ASN A 26 9.05 -20.53 17.83
C ASN A 26 8.95 -19.10 17.29
N LEU A 27 9.98 -18.63 16.57
CA LEU A 27 10.00 -17.31 15.95
C LEU A 27 8.85 -17.15 14.93
N ASN A 28 8.58 -18.17 14.11
CA ASN A 28 7.46 -18.15 13.16
C ASN A 28 6.11 -17.99 13.88
N ALA A 29 5.90 -18.71 14.97
CA ALA A 29 4.67 -18.64 15.76
C ALA A 29 4.49 -17.24 16.38
N GLU A 30 5.56 -16.67 16.96
CA GLU A 30 5.52 -15.34 17.56
C GLU A 30 5.31 -14.23 16.53
N ILE A 31 5.98 -14.31 15.37
CA ILE A 31 5.78 -13.37 14.26
C ILE A 31 4.34 -13.44 13.75
N SER A 32 3.76 -14.64 13.65
CA SER A 32 2.37 -14.82 13.23
C SER A 32 1.40 -14.23 14.25
N ALA A 33 1.65 -14.44 15.55
CA ALA A 33 0.85 -13.84 16.62
C ALA A 33 0.93 -12.31 16.62
N LEU A 34 2.12 -11.74 16.38
CA LEU A 34 2.30 -10.31 16.19
C LEU A 34 1.48 -9.81 15.00
N PHE A 35 1.55 -10.49 13.86
CA PHE A 35 0.80 -10.11 12.67
C PHE A 35 -0.72 -10.12 12.92
N SER A 36 -1.26 -11.18 13.52
CA SER A 36 -2.68 -11.24 13.88
C SER A 36 -3.07 -10.13 14.85
N LYS A 37 -2.20 -9.80 15.82
CA LYS A 37 -2.39 -8.64 16.70
C LYS A 37 -2.44 -7.35 15.88
N PHE A 38 -1.50 -7.12 14.96
CA PHE A 38 -1.52 -5.96 14.07
C PHE A 38 -2.80 -5.88 13.22
N GLU A 39 -3.30 -6.99 12.69
CA GLU A 39 -4.55 -7.00 11.93
C GLU A 39 -5.74 -6.58 12.80
N SER A 40 -5.84 -7.09 14.03
CA SER A 40 -6.84 -6.60 14.99
C SER A 40 -6.65 -5.12 15.33
N MET A 41 -5.41 -4.62 15.29
CA MET A 41 -5.09 -3.21 15.53
C MET A 41 -5.53 -2.28 14.40
N GLY A 42 -5.68 -2.80 13.17
CA GLY A 42 -6.20 -2.02 12.05
C GLY A 42 -7.63 -1.50 12.23
N HIS A 43 -8.33 -1.92 13.31
CA HIS A 43 -9.71 -1.57 13.60
C HIS A 43 -9.89 -0.64 14.82
N GLY A 44 -8.82 -0.14 15.46
CA GLY A 44 -8.91 0.65 16.69
C GLY A 44 -7.80 1.69 16.87
N TYR A 45 -8.02 2.62 17.81
CA TYR A 45 -7.00 3.58 18.27
C TYR A 45 -6.17 2.95 19.40
N TYR A 46 -4.84 3.03 19.31
CA TYR A 46 -3.92 2.47 20.30
C TYR A 46 -3.10 3.56 20.98
N THR A 47 -2.84 3.37 22.26
CA THR A 47 -2.04 4.28 23.07
C THR A 47 -0.54 4.12 22.77
N GLN A 48 0.23 5.18 23.02
CA GLN A 48 1.69 5.14 22.87
C GLN A 48 2.35 4.08 23.75
N ALA A 49 1.76 3.77 24.91
CA ALA A 49 2.24 2.71 25.81
C ALA A 49 2.07 1.32 25.19
N GLU A 50 0.93 1.05 24.54
CA GLU A 50 0.69 -0.23 23.85
C GLU A 50 1.64 -0.41 22.68
N TRP A 51 1.87 0.66 21.91
CA TRP A 51 2.85 0.65 20.83
C TRP A 51 4.27 0.39 21.33
N SER A 52 4.68 1.08 22.41
CA SER A 52 6.01 0.90 23.00
C SER A 52 6.26 -0.55 23.43
N ARG A 53 5.25 -1.23 24.01
CA ARG A 53 5.35 -2.64 24.38
C ARG A 53 5.50 -3.53 23.15
N LEU A 54 4.74 -3.26 22.10
CA LEU A 54 4.79 -4.02 20.86
C LEU A 54 6.14 -3.86 20.15
N SER A 55 6.69 -2.65 20.13
CA SER A 55 8.05 -2.40 19.62
C SER A 55 9.09 -3.18 20.40
N GLN A 56 9.04 -3.15 21.74
CA GLN A 56 9.96 -3.92 22.59
C GLN A 56 9.86 -5.43 22.32
N GLN A 57 8.66 -5.96 22.12
CA GLN A 57 8.46 -7.37 21.75
C GLN A 57 9.10 -7.69 20.39
N MET A 58 8.90 -6.84 19.38
CA MET A 58 9.55 -7.02 18.08
C MET A 58 11.07 -6.96 18.19
N ASP A 59 11.63 -6.02 18.95
CA ASP A 59 13.09 -5.87 19.09
C ASP A 59 13.73 -7.09 19.82
N ALA A 60 13.01 -7.69 20.78
CA ALA A 60 13.44 -8.94 21.42
C ALA A 60 13.43 -10.13 20.44
N ILE A 61 12.39 -10.26 19.62
CA ILE A 61 12.32 -11.30 18.58
C ILE A 61 13.44 -11.10 17.54
N ALA A 62 13.69 -9.85 17.13
CA ALA A 62 14.76 -9.52 16.19
C ALA A 62 16.13 -9.97 16.71
N THR A 63 16.43 -9.69 17.99
CA THR A 63 17.70 -10.06 18.63
C THR A 63 17.90 -11.59 18.64
N ARG A 64 16.85 -12.34 18.96
CA ARG A 64 16.91 -13.82 18.92
C ARG A 64 17.05 -14.35 17.50
N ALA A 65 16.31 -13.79 16.54
CA ALA A 65 16.40 -14.17 15.13
C ALA A 65 17.81 -13.91 14.58
N GLU A 66 18.45 -12.78 14.94
CA GLU A 66 19.86 -12.50 14.60
C GLU A 66 20.80 -13.54 15.21
N THR A 67 20.62 -13.87 16.49
CA THR A 67 21.46 -14.85 17.20
C THR A 67 21.33 -16.25 16.59
N ALA A 68 20.12 -16.65 16.24
CA ALA A 68 19.80 -17.92 15.61
C ALA A 68 20.12 -17.95 14.11
N LYS A 69 20.55 -16.82 13.51
CA LYS A 69 20.74 -16.64 12.06
C LYS A 69 19.47 -16.96 11.25
N ALA A 70 18.31 -16.72 11.84
CA ALA A 70 16.99 -16.91 11.24
C ALA A 70 16.64 -15.70 10.34
N TRP A 71 17.38 -15.52 9.25
CA TRP A 71 17.33 -14.31 8.43
C TRP A 71 15.97 -14.08 7.76
N ASP A 72 15.28 -15.15 7.35
CA ASP A 72 13.95 -15.04 6.76
C ASP A 72 12.89 -14.54 7.76
N GLN A 73 12.99 -14.99 9.02
CA GLN A 73 12.13 -14.55 10.12
C GLN A 73 12.41 -13.08 10.45
N LEU A 74 13.68 -12.70 10.52
CA LEU A 74 14.09 -11.33 10.79
C LEU A 74 13.61 -10.36 9.70
N VAL A 75 13.73 -10.73 8.43
CA VAL A 75 13.23 -9.93 7.30
C VAL A 75 11.70 -9.80 7.36
N GLU A 76 10.98 -10.89 7.65
CA GLU A 76 9.52 -10.85 7.75
C GLU A 76 9.05 -9.99 8.93
N LEU A 77 9.72 -10.09 10.08
CA LEU A 77 9.46 -9.24 11.24
C LEU A 77 9.66 -7.76 10.91
N ASN A 78 10.75 -7.39 10.24
CA ASN A 78 11.02 -6.02 9.85
C ASN A 78 10.01 -5.51 8.81
N ARG A 79 9.54 -6.38 7.91
CA ARG A 79 8.46 -6.07 6.96
C ARG A 79 7.18 -5.70 7.72
N ILE A 80 6.81 -6.49 8.73
CA ILE A 80 5.64 -6.25 9.57
C ILE A 80 5.80 -4.95 10.37
N LYS A 81 6.98 -4.71 10.97
CA LYS A 81 7.30 -3.46 11.68
C LYS A 81 7.13 -2.25 10.77
N ALA A 82 7.63 -2.32 9.53
CA ALA A 82 7.48 -1.26 8.54
C ALA A 82 6.03 -1.06 8.08
N MET A 83 5.24 -2.13 7.91
CA MET A 83 3.81 -2.00 7.61
C MET A 83 3.07 -1.26 8.73
N ALA A 84 3.36 -1.61 9.99
CA ALA A 84 2.72 -0.96 11.13
C ALA A 84 3.10 0.53 11.23
N LEU A 85 4.38 0.87 11.02
CA LEU A 85 4.83 2.27 10.98
C LEU A 85 4.15 3.05 9.83
N GLY A 86 4.20 2.53 8.60
CA GLY A 86 3.69 3.24 7.43
C GLY A 86 2.17 3.32 7.39
N GLN A 87 1.47 2.22 7.68
CA GLN A 87 0.01 2.13 7.49
C GLN A 87 -0.77 2.51 8.75
N LEU A 88 -0.38 1.99 9.91
CA LEU A 88 -1.13 2.23 11.16
C LEU A 88 -0.73 3.57 11.79
N MET A 89 0.58 3.83 11.88
CA MET A 89 1.08 5.07 12.49
C MET A 89 1.17 6.25 11.51
N ARG A 90 0.92 6.00 10.22
CA ARG A 90 1.01 7.01 9.16
C ARG A 90 2.39 7.68 9.10
N ASP A 91 3.44 6.91 9.39
CA ASP A 91 4.84 7.35 9.34
C ASP A 91 5.62 6.55 8.27
N PRO A 92 5.41 6.88 6.98
CA PRO A 92 6.15 6.23 5.90
C PRO A 92 7.66 6.51 5.96
N THR A 93 8.10 7.58 6.61
CA THR A 93 9.52 7.90 6.79
C THR A 93 10.19 6.91 7.72
N ALA A 94 9.57 6.60 8.87
CA ALA A 94 10.07 5.57 9.78
C ALA A 94 10.04 4.18 9.13
N ALA A 95 8.99 3.87 8.36
CA ALA A 95 8.91 2.62 7.59
C ALA A 95 10.06 2.49 6.58
N VAL A 96 10.35 3.54 5.81
CA VAL A 96 11.49 3.61 4.89
C VAL A 96 12.81 3.34 5.61
N ALA A 97 13.02 3.95 6.79
CA ALA A 97 14.25 3.75 7.56
C ALA A 97 14.45 2.27 7.96
N VAL A 98 13.40 1.60 8.44
CA VAL A 98 13.44 0.17 8.78
C VAL A 98 13.74 -0.70 7.55
N LEU A 99 13.08 -0.43 6.42
CA LEU A 99 13.23 -1.21 5.19
C LEU A 99 14.62 -1.04 4.58
N LYS A 100 15.13 0.19 4.50
CA LYS A 100 16.51 0.46 4.03
C LYS A 100 17.55 -0.21 4.92
N THR A 101 17.41 -0.10 6.24
CA THR A 101 18.30 -0.78 7.18
C THR A 101 18.28 -2.30 6.98
N THR A 102 17.11 -2.88 6.73
CA THR A 102 16.95 -4.31 6.46
C THR A 102 17.68 -4.73 5.18
N LEU A 103 17.53 -3.96 4.09
CA LEU A 103 18.25 -4.21 2.83
C LEU A 103 19.77 -4.14 3.03
N THR A 104 20.25 -3.09 3.70
CA THR A 104 21.69 -2.88 3.91
C THR A 104 22.31 -3.96 4.81
N LYS A 105 21.66 -4.31 5.93
CA LYS A 105 22.24 -5.22 6.93
C LYS A 105 22.12 -6.69 6.53
N TYR A 106 21.03 -7.08 5.86
CA TYR A 106 20.71 -8.49 5.63
C TYR A 106 20.64 -8.89 4.15
N GLY A 107 20.70 -7.95 3.21
CA GLY A 107 20.58 -8.24 1.78
C GLY A 107 21.66 -9.19 1.25
N GLN A 108 22.89 -9.08 1.76
CA GLN A 108 23.99 -9.96 1.37
C GLN A 108 23.88 -11.38 1.95
N LEU A 109 23.00 -11.59 2.95
CA LEU A 109 22.76 -12.89 3.56
C LEU A 109 21.75 -13.75 2.78
N ALA A 110 21.25 -13.23 1.65
CA ALA A 110 20.35 -13.91 0.72
C ALA A 110 19.05 -14.52 1.31
N PRO A 111 18.34 -13.91 2.30
CA PRO A 111 17.05 -14.44 2.75
C PRO A 111 16.02 -14.45 1.61
N ALA A 112 15.27 -15.55 1.47
CA ALA A 112 14.34 -15.79 0.38
C ALA A 112 13.23 -14.73 0.28
N LYS A 113 12.86 -14.09 1.39
CA LYS A 113 11.77 -13.10 1.45
C LYS A 113 12.20 -11.66 1.13
N MET A 114 13.47 -11.41 0.80
CA MET A 114 13.97 -10.04 0.64
C MET A 114 13.29 -9.25 -0.49
N GLY A 115 12.86 -9.89 -1.58
CA GLY A 115 12.17 -9.22 -2.68
C GLY A 115 10.91 -8.45 -2.23
N ARG A 116 10.24 -8.89 -1.15
CA ARG A 116 9.07 -8.20 -0.58
C ARG A 116 9.43 -6.87 0.09
N ILE A 117 10.68 -6.72 0.56
CA ILE A 117 11.17 -5.48 1.17
C ILE A 117 11.30 -4.38 0.11
N TYR A 118 11.78 -4.72 -1.10
CA TYR A 118 11.84 -3.78 -2.22
C TYR A 118 10.46 -3.25 -2.60
N ALA A 119 9.48 -4.15 -2.77
CA ALA A 119 8.10 -3.74 -3.09
C ALA A 119 7.50 -2.83 -2.00
N LEU A 120 7.65 -3.20 -0.72
CA LEU A 120 7.13 -2.41 0.40
C LEU A 120 7.86 -1.05 0.54
N LEU A 121 9.15 -1.01 0.24
CA LEU A 121 9.93 0.24 0.24
C LEU A 121 9.44 1.18 -0.88
N ALA A 122 9.19 0.65 -2.07
CA ALA A 122 8.61 1.42 -3.17
C ALA A 122 7.23 2.00 -2.82
N ASP A 123 6.37 1.21 -2.17
CA ASP A 123 5.05 1.68 -1.72
C ASP A 123 5.17 2.85 -0.72
N ASN A 124 6.11 2.79 0.23
CA ASN A 124 6.31 3.89 1.18
C ASN A 124 6.96 5.12 0.53
N TYR A 125 7.86 4.93 -0.44
CA TYR A 125 8.34 6.05 -1.26
C TYR A 125 7.21 6.69 -2.08
N ALA A 126 6.24 5.90 -2.55
CA ALA A 126 5.09 6.44 -3.27
C ALA A 126 4.19 7.29 -2.38
N GLN A 127 4.00 6.90 -1.10
CA GLN A 127 3.30 7.73 -0.11
C GLN A 127 3.99 9.07 0.13
N LEU A 128 5.33 9.10 0.01
CA LEU A 128 6.14 10.32 0.10
C LEU A 128 6.24 11.11 -1.22
N GLY A 129 5.70 10.59 -2.34
CA GLY A 129 5.83 11.21 -3.67
C GLY A 129 7.23 11.09 -4.30
N ASN A 130 8.08 10.19 -3.78
CA ASN A 130 9.49 10.05 -4.17
C ASN A 130 9.68 9.11 -5.38
N GLU A 131 9.24 9.55 -6.56
CA GLU A 131 9.36 8.77 -7.81
C GLU A 131 10.82 8.39 -8.17
N ALA A 132 11.75 9.32 -7.96
CA ALA A 132 13.17 9.13 -8.29
C ALA A 132 13.82 8.02 -7.45
N GLU A 133 13.44 7.93 -6.17
CA GLU A 133 13.91 6.87 -5.28
C GLU A 133 13.39 5.50 -5.73
N ILE A 134 12.12 5.42 -6.15
CA ILE A 134 11.54 4.17 -6.67
C ILE A 134 12.25 3.74 -7.96
N THR A 135 12.56 4.70 -8.84
CA THR A 135 13.31 4.42 -10.08
C THR A 135 14.70 3.86 -9.79
N THR A 136 15.37 4.40 -8.78
CA THR A 136 16.68 3.91 -8.33
C THR A 136 16.55 2.51 -7.73
N LEU A 137 15.55 2.30 -6.87
CA LEU A 137 15.28 1.03 -6.23
C LEU A 137 14.97 -0.10 -7.22
N ILE A 138 14.27 0.21 -8.32
CA ILE A 138 14.02 -0.76 -9.40
C ILE A 138 15.35 -1.23 -10.01
N LYS A 139 16.25 -0.30 -10.35
CA LYS A 139 17.57 -0.63 -10.92
C LYS A 139 18.42 -1.45 -9.95
N GLU A 140 18.38 -1.11 -8.67
CA GLU A 140 19.07 -1.88 -7.61
C GLU A 140 18.51 -3.30 -7.51
N PHE A 141 17.18 -3.46 -7.54
CA PHE A 141 16.54 -4.77 -7.48
C PHE A 141 16.91 -5.63 -8.69
N GLU A 142 16.90 -5.07 -9.90
CA GLU A 142 17.28 -5.76 -11.15
C GLU A 142 18.72 -6.28 -11.14
N GLN A 143 19.61 -5.65 -10.37
CA GLN A 143 20.99 -6.09 -10.18
C GLN A 143 21.17 -7.05 -8.99
N SER A 144 20.12 -7.27 -8.20
CA SER A 144 20.18 -8.10 -7.00
C SER A 144 19.99 -9.59 -7.30
N ALA A 145 20.46 -10.45 -6.38
CA ALA A 145 20.22 -11.90 -6.45
C ALA A 145 18.73 -12.30 -6.34
N TYR A 146 17.85 -11.35 -6.00
CA TYR A 146 16.41 -11.56 -5.86
C TYR A 146 15.62 -11.25 -7.13
N TYR A 147 16.29 -10.73 -8.16
CA TYR A 147 15.66 -10.49 -9.44
C TYR A 147 15.30 -11.81 -10.11
N ASN A 148 14.00 -12.09 -10.17
CA ASN A 148 13.47 -13.22 -10.92
C ASN A 148 12.83 -12.69 -12.21
N ALA A 149 13.57 -12.81 -13.32
CA ALA A 149 13.11 -12.48 -14.66
C ALA A 149 12.27 -13.64 -15.23
N GLU A 150 11.00 -13.73 -14.84
CA GLU A 150 10.04 -14.59 -15.52
C GLU A 150 9.50 -13.87 -16.75
N GLN A 151 9.91 -14.34 -17.94
CA GLN A 151 9.17 -14.02 -19.16
C GLN A 151 7.82 -14.73 -19.07
N TYR A 152 6.73 -13.98 -18.93
CA TYR A 152 5.38 -14.55 -18.91
C TYR A 152 5.13 -15.33 -20.22
N PRO A 153 4.91 -16.65 -20.19
CA PRO A 153 4.69 -17.43 -21.40
C PRO A 153 3.36 -17.03 -22.03
N PHE A 154 3.40 -16.68 -23.32
CA PHE A 154 2.23 -16.50 -24.16
C PHE A 154 2.22 -17.58 -25.25
N SER A 155 1.03 -18.05 -25.63
CA SER A 155 0.85 -18.89 -26.82
C SER A 155 -0.32 -18.37 -27.66
N GLY A 156 -0.18 -18.41 -28.98
CA GLY A 156 -1.20 -18.00 -29.94
C GLY A 156 -0.73 -18.24 -31.38
N GLY A 157 -1.65 -18.64 -32.26
CA GLY A 157 -1.43 -18.83 -33.69
C GLY A 157 -1.99 -17.66 -34.52
N GLN A 158 -1.92 -17.76 -35.86
CA GLN A 158 -2.58 -16.80 -36.75
C GLN A 158 -4.04 -17.21 -37.01
N GLY A 159 -4.96 -16.24 -36.94
CA GLY A 159 -6.39 -16.44 -37.20
C GLY A 159 -7.27 -16.18 -35.98
N THR A 160 -8.52 -15.76 -36.19
CA THR A 160 -9.50 -15.42 -35.14
C THR A 160 -9.97 -16.62 -34.32
N GLU A 161 -9.65 -17.84 -34.74
CA GLU A 161 -10.07 -19.08 -34.09
C GLU A 161 -9.01 -19.67 -33.14
N VAL A 162 -7.78 -19.13 -33.13
CA VAL A 162 -6.74 -19.60 -32.21
C VAL A 162 -6.77 -18.74 -30.95
N PRO A 163 -7.18 -19.27 -29.79
CA PRO A 163 -7.24 -18.48 -28.57
C PRO A 163 -5.82 -18.07 -28.17
N LEU A 164 -5.60 -16.76 -28.04
CA LEU A 164 -4.41 -16.22 -27.40
C LEU A 164 -4.46 -16.62 -25.92
N THR A 165 -3.61 -17.56 -25.52
CA THR A 165 -3.48 -17.96 -24.13
C THR A 165 -2.35 -17.15 -23.52
N VAL A 166 -2.71 -16.21 -22.65
CA VAL A 166 -1.74 -15.53 -21.79
C VAL A 166 -1.95 -16.08 -20.39
N THR A 167 -0.88 -16.55 -19.74
CA THR A 167 -0.91 -16.82 -18.30
C THR A 167 -1.03 -15.48 -17.57
N ARG A 168 -2.28 -15.04 -17.41
CA ARG A 168 -2.76 -13.79 -16.79
C ARG A 168 -2.17 -12.48 -17.37
N PRO A 169 -2.86 -11.84 -18.32
CA PRO A 169 -2.41 -10.60 -18.96
C PRO A 169 -2.71 -9.37 -18.10
N ALA A 170 -1.71 -8.81 -17.41
CA ALA A 170 -1.63 -7.36 -17.10
C ALA A 170 -0.25 -6.95 -16.55
N ALA A 171 0.84 -7.25 -17.26
CA ALA A 171 2.13 -6.61 -17.01
C ALA A 171 2.73 -6.14 -18.34
N LYS A 172 2.38 -4.91 -18.75
CA LYS A 172 3.19 -4.21 -19.76
C LYS A 172 4.42 -3.65 -19.04
N GLY A 173 5.54 -4.37 -19.08
CA GLY A 173 6.86 -3.75 -18.93
C GLY A 173 7.83 -4.31 -17.89
N ALA A 174 7.53 -5.37 -17.14
CA ALA A 174 8.47 -5.88 -16.15
C ALA A 174 8.55 -7.40 -16.16
N ALA A 175 9.75 -7.95 -16.39
CA ALA A 175 10.04 -9.39 -16.32
C ALA A 175 9.90 -9.96 -14.89
N SER A 176 9.45 -9.18 -13.91
CA SER A 176 9.34 -9.58 -12.51
C SER A 176 8.09 -9.00 -11.87
N ILE A 177 7.39 -9.81 -11.06
CA ILE A 177 6.23 -9.36 -10.26
C ILE A 177 6.62 -8.22 -9.29
N ILE A 178 7.82 -8.29 -8.70
CA ILE A 178 8.29 -7.27 -7.77
C ILE A 178 8.55 -5.96 -8.50
N VAL A 179 9.19 -6.00 -9.68
CA VAL A 179 9.34 -4.80 -10.52
C VAL A 179 7.97 -4.26 -10.95
N THR A 180 7.01 -5.12 -11.29
CA THR A 180 5.63 -4.70 -11.60
C THR A 180 4.99 -3.94 -10.44
N MET A 181 5.13 -4.44 -9.20
CA MET A 181 4.64 -3.76 -8.00
C MET A 181 5.33 -2.40 -7.80
N MET A 182 6.65 -2.34 -7.96
CA MET A 182 7.40 -1.09 -7.83
C MET A 182 7.06 -0.07 -8.92
N GLU A 183 6.84 -0.50 -10.17
CA GLU A 183 6.38 0.39 -11.25
C GLU A 183 4.98 0.94 -10.99
N ARG A 184 4.09 0.11 -10.40
CA ARG A 184 2.80 0.60 -9.92
C ARG A 184 2.98 1.66 -8.83
N ALA A 185 3.85 1.44 -7.86
CA ALA A 185 4.18 2.42 -6.83
C ALA A 185 4.78 3.70 -7.44
N ARG A 186 5.68 3.58 -8.42
CA ARG A 186 6.27 4.71 -9.15
C ARG A 186 5.22 5.56 -9.83
N ARG A 187 4.27 4.93 -10.53
CA ARG A 187 3.11 5.63 -11.13
C ARG A 187 2.18 6.25 -10.09
N LYS A 188 2.07 5.70 -8.89
CA LYS A 188 1.35 6.37 -7.79
C LYS A 188 2.10 7.62 -7.32
N ALA A 189 3.43 7.56 -7.25
CA ALA A 189 4.27 8.67 -6.81
C ALA A 189 4.20 9.90 -7.74
N THR A 190 3.92 9.71 -9.04
CA THR A 190 3.70 10.85 -9.97
C THR A 190 2.47 11.69 -9.59
N PHE A 191 1.54 11.11 -8.82
CA PHE A 191 0.38 11.77 -8.25
C PHE A 191 0.42 11.68 -6.71
N GLY A 192 1.61 11.79 -6.12
CA GLY A 192 1.81 11.84 -4.68
C GLY A 192 1.76 13.27 -4.12
N PRO A 193 2.02 13.44 -2.81
CA PRO A 193 2.09 14.75 -2.16
C PRO A 193 3.00 15.75 -2.88
N GLY A 194 2.58 17.01 -2.94
CA GLY A 194 3.31 18.10 -3.59
C GLY A 194 3.21 18.14 -5.12
N LYS A 195 2.54 17.17 -5.76
CA LYS A 195 2.29 17.16 -7.20
C LYS A 195 0.96 17.83 -7.53
N VAL A 196 0.86 18.47 -8.70
CA VAL A 196 -0.39 19.07 -9.17
C VAL A 196 -1.34 17.96 -9.63
N PHE A 197 -2.58 17.97 -9.14
CA PHE A 197 -3.61 17.04 -9.59
C PHE A 197 -4.03 17.37 -11.03
N PRO A 198 -4.23 16.37 -11.92
CA PRO A 198 -4.65 16.62 -13.29
C PRO A 198 -5.94 17.43 -13.37
N GLU A 199 -5.96 18.45 -14.23
CA GLU A 199 -7.21 19.10 -14.60
C GLU A 199 -8.13 18.11 -15.31
N ALA A 200 -9.42 18.22 -15.02
CA ALA A 200 -10.47 17.44 -15.66
C ALA A 200 -11.78 18.23 -15.69
N THR A 201 -12.56 17.95 -16.72
CA THR A 201 -13.96 18.36 -16.83
C THR A 201 -14.83 17.13 -16.58
N LEU A 202 -15.72 17.24 -15.60
CA LEU A 202 -16.55 16.15 -15.11
C LEU A 202 -18.02 16.44 -15.40
N THR A 203 -18.80 15.37 -15.56
CA THR A 203 -20.26 15.44 -15.74
C THR A 203 -20.93 14.95 -14.47
N THR A 204 -21.69 15.81 -13.80
CA THR A 204 -22.48 15.44 -12.62
C THR A 204 -23.55 14.41 -12.97
N LEU A 205 -24.11 13.74 -11.96
CA LEU A 205 -25.24 12.81 -12.17
C LEU A 205 -26.49 13.50 -12.74
N GLN A 206 -26.59 14.83 -12.63
CA GLN A 206 -27.67 15.65 -13.21
C GLN A 206 -27.34 16.15 -14.63
N GLY A 207 -26.23 15.73 -15.23
CA GLY A 207 -25.81 16.12 -16.57
C GLY A 207 -25.14 17.50 -16.66
N GLN A 208 -24.94 18.20 -15.54
CA GLN A 208 -24.19 19.46 -15.51
C GLN A 208 -22.69 19.20 -15.63
N THR A 209 -22.00 20.09 -16.35
CA THR A 209 -20.54 20.04 -16.50
C THR A 209 -19.86 20.88 -15.42
N ILE A 210 -18.79 20.35 -14.80
CA ILE A 210 -17.95 21.05 -13.83
C ILE A 210 -16.47 20.84 -14.15
N ALA A 211 -15.67 21.91 -14.15
CA ALA A 211 -14.22 21.82 -14.28
C ALA A 211 -13.57 21.78 -12.88
N LEU A 212 -12.61 20.90 -12.63
CA LEU A 212 -11.90 20.88 -11.34
C LEU A 212 -11.18 22.20 -11.05
N ALA A 213 -10.72 22.90 -12.09
CA ALA A 213 -10.16 24.26 -11.97
C ALA A 213 -11.15 25.27 -11.36
N SER A 214 -12.48 25.08 -11.51
CA SER A 214 -13.46 26.00 -10.91
C SER A 214 -13.56 25.87 -9.40
N LEU A 215 -12.91 24.85 -8.81
CA LEU A 215 -12.85 24.61 -7.37
C LEU A 215 -11.57 25.17 -6.73
N ARG A 216 -10.68 25.81 -7.50
CA ARG A 216 -9.51 26.51 -6.95
C ARG A 216 -9.96 27.54 -5.90
N GLY A 217 -9.16 27.69 -4.85
CA GLY A 217 -9.51 28.45 -3.65
C GLY A 217 -10.15 27.62 -2.54
N LYS A 218 -10.63 26.41 -2.83
CA LYS A 218 -11.15 25.44 -1.85
C LYS A 218 -10.16 24.30 -1.62
N VAL A 219 -10.20 23.71 -0.43
CA VAL A 219 -9.63 22.37 -0.21
C VAL A 219 -10.59 21.36 -0.81
N VAL A 220 -10.11 20.46 -1.66
CA VAL A 220 -10.99 19.53 -2.40
C VAL A 220 -10.62 18.09 -2.08
N LEU A 221 -11.56 17.31 -1.58
CA LEU A 221 -11.44 15.85 -1.50
C LEU A 221 -12.01 15.24 -2.78
N VAL A 222 -11.15 14.71 -3.65
CA VAL A 222 -11.56 13.94 -4.83
C VAL A 222 -11.58 12.46 -4.46
N GLU A 223 -12.72 11.81 -4.63
CA GLU A 223 -12.93 10.43 -4.22
C GLU A 223 -13.41 9.59 -5.40
N PHE A 224 -12.79 8.44 -5.62
CA PHE A 224 -13.12 7.49 -6.68
C PHE A 224 -13.82 6.29 -6.07
N TRP A 225 -15.04 6.00 -6.53
CA TRP A 225 -15.90 5.04 -5.84
C TRP A 225 -16.61 4.05 -6.76
N ILE A 226 -17.04 2.96 -6.14
CA ILE A 226 -17.84 1.89 -6.73
C ILE A 226 -19.00 1.62 -5.75
N HIS A 227 -20.20 1.43 -6.30
CA HIS A 227 -21.39 1.07 -5.55
C HIS A 227 -21.20 -0.20 -4.71
N GLY A 228 -21.94 -0.31 -3.60
CA GLY A 228 -22.13 -1.58 -2.87
C GLY A 228 -20.93 -2.09 -2.05
N ARG A 229 -19.81 -1.39 -1.99
CA ARG A 229 -18.63 -1.81 -1.19
C ARG A 229 -18.75 -1.36 0.27
N MET A 230 -18.57 -2.27 1.23
CA MET A 230 -18.63 -1.93 2.67
C MET A 230 -17.63 -0.84 3.08
N LEU A 231 -16.40 -0.89 2.56
CA LEU A 231 -15.38 0.12 2.85
C LEU A 231 -15.79 1.52 2.37
N HIS A 232 -16.48 1.60 1.23
CA HIS A 232 -17.01 2.86 0.70
C HIS A 232 -18.07 3.45 1.65
N GLN A 233 -18.97 2.64 2.21
CA GLN A 233 -19.99 3.14 3.16
C GLN A 233 -19.38 3.80 4.40
N ARG A 234 -18.31 3.23 4.95
CA ARG A 234 -17.60 3.83 6.10
C ARG A 234 -16.89 5.12 5.72
N LEU A 235 -16.25 5.14 4.55
CA LEU A 235 -15.59 6.34 4.02
C LEU A 235 -16.60 7.47 3.82
N VAL A 236 -17.75 7.18 3.20
CA VAL A 236 -18.83 8.15 2.99
C VAL A 236 -19.34 8.71 4.32
N GLN A 237 -19.47 7.89 5.37
CA GLN A 237 -19.85 8.39 6.68
C GLN A 237 -18.84 9.42 7.23
N GLN A 238 -17.54 9.20 7.05
CA GLN A 238 -16.50 10.18 7.44
C GLN A 238 -16.52 11.43 6.56
N MET A 239 -16.73 11.27 5.25
CA MET A 239 -16.86 12.38 4.31
C MET A 239 -18.06 13.27 4.64
N ARG A 240 -19.20 12.69 5.03
CA ARG A 240 -20.36 13.44 5.51
C ARG A 240 -20.03 14.27 6.74
N THR A 241 -19.38 13.68 7.73
CA THR A 241 -18.93 14.40 8.92
C THR A 241 -17.98 15.55 8.55
N ALA A 242 -16.99 15.28 7.69
CA ALA A 242 -16.05 16.30 7.22
C ALA A 242 -16.76 17.45 6.52
N TYR A 243 -17.69 17.13 5.61
CA TYR A 243 -18.45 18.11 4.84
C TYR A 243 -19.38 18.94 5.73
N GLN A 244 -20.11 18.31 6.65
CA GLN A 244 -20.98 19.01 7.61
C GLN A 244 -20.20 20.00 8.49
N LEU A 245 -18.99 19.63 8.91
CA LEU A 245 -18.15 20.48 9.76
C LEU A 245 -17.46 21.59 8.97
N HIS A 246 -17.00 21.31 7.75
CA HIS A 246 -15.99 22.13 7.09
C HIS A 246 -16.35 22.65 5.69
N GLN A 247 -17.54 22.37 5.15
CA GLN A 247 -17.97 22.94 3.87
C GLN A 247 -17.89 24.48 3.88
N LYS A 248 -18.30 25.10 5.00
CA LYS A 248 -18.26 26.56 5.17
C LYS A 248 -16.84 27.12 5.37
N ASP A 249 -15.91 26.28 5.80
CA ASP A 249 -14.49 26.62 5.97
C ASP A 249 -13.70 26.54 4.66
N GLY A 250 -14.36 26.13 3.58
CA GLY A 250 -13.78 26.03 2.24
C GLY A 250 -13.45 24.59 1.81
N LEU A 251 -14.07 23.57 2.42
CA LEU A 251 -14.03 22.21 1.91
C LEU A 251 -15.04 22.01 0.78
N GLU A 252 -14.61 21.30 -0.27
CA GLU A 252 -15.48 20.69 -1.27
C GLU A 252 -15.16 19.19 -1.40
N ILE A 253 -16.16 18.41 -1.81
CA ILE A 253 -15.97 16.99 -2.11
C ILE A 253 -16.46 16.70 -3.52
N VAL A 254 -15.67 15.94 -4.29
CA VAL A 254 -16.00 15.47 -5.63
C VAL A 254 -15.89 13.96 -5.67
N SER A 255 -17.02 13.26 -5.71
CA SER A 255 -17.09 11.80 -5.83
C SER A 255 -17.28 11.38 -7.29
N ILE A 256 -16.25 10.78 -7.88
CA ILE A 256 -16.19 10.31 -9.25
C ILE A 256 -16.45 8.80 -9.27
N ASN A 257 -17.57 8.40 -9.88
CA ASN A 257 -17.88 6.98 -9.98
C ASN A 257 -16.96 6.27 -10.99
N LEU A 258 -16.61 5.01 -10.73
CA LEU A 258 -15.75 4.19 -11.61
C LEU A 258 -16.53 3.21 -12.51
N GLU A 259 -17.83 3.06 -12.29
CA GLU A 259 -18.72 2.12 -12.99
C GLU A 259 -19.39 2.76 -14.22
N PRO A 260 -19.65 2.00 -15.30
CA PRO A 260 -20.18 2.55 -16.54
C PRO A 260 -21.41 3.46 -16.38
N SER A 261 -21.51 4.50 -17.22
CA SER A 261 -22.56 5.53 -17.16
C SER A 261 -24.00 5.01 -17.29
N GLU A 262 -24.19 3.81 -17.85
CA GLU A 262 -25.49 3.13 -17.94
C GLU A 262 -26.09 2.82 -16.56
N ALA A 263 -25.28 2.82 -15.49
CA ALA A 263 -25.73 2.67 -14.11
C ALA A 263 -26.23 3.98 -13.44
N SER A 264 -26.20 5.12 -14.15
CA SER A 264 -26.41 6.47 -13.56
C SER A 264 -27.67 6.64 -12.70
N ALA A 265 -28.80 6.03 -13.06
CA ALA A 265 -30.03 6.10 -12.26
C ALA A 265 -29.89 5.40 -10.91
N THR A 266 -29.27 4.22 -10.89
CA THR A 266 -28.94 3.48 -9.66
C THR A 266 -27.94 4.27 -8.82
N LEU A 267 -26.91 4.83 -9.45
CA LEU A 267 -25.89 5.65 -8.78
C LEU A 267 -26.49 6.89 -8.10
N ALA A 268 -27.45 7.56 -8.76
CA ALA A 268 -28.14 8.71 -8.18
C ALA A 268 -28.99 8.31 -6.96
N ALA A 269 -29.70 7.18 -7.02
CA ALA A 269 -30.46 6.65 -5.91
C ALA A 269 -29.55 6.31 -4.71
N ASP A 270 -28.36 5.75 -4.97
CA ASP A 270 -27.40 5.44 -3.91
C ASP A 270 -26.74 6.67 -3.31
N ALA A 271 -26.34 7.65 -4.14
CA ALA A 271 -25.81 8.91 -3.65
C ALA A 271 -26.81 9.60 -2.72
N GLN A 272 -28.10 9.59 -3.10
CA GLN A 272 -29.18 10.11 -2.28
C GLN A 272 -29.35 9.31 -0.98
N ARG A 273 -29.41 7.98 -1.05
CA ARG A 273 -29.55 7.09 0.11
C ARG A 273 -28.39 7.24 1.10
N LEU A 274 -27.18 7.46 0.58
CA LEU A 274 -25.97 7.67 1.37
C LEU A 274 -25.82 9.12 1.87
N GLY A 275 -26.69 10.05 1.46
CA GLY A 275 -26.65 11.45 1.87
C GLY A 275 -25.41 12.19 1.36
N MET A 276 -24.98 11.90 0.14
CA MET A 276 -23.86 12.54 -0.54
C MET A 276 -24.30 13.92 -1.06
N ASN A 277 -24.27 14.92 -0.18
CA ASN A 277 -24.75 16.28 -0.46
C ASN A 277 -23.67 17.19 -1.08
N TRP A 278 -22.75 16.60 -1.82
CA TRP A 278 -21.63 17.25 -2.52
C TRP A 278 -21.65 16.87 -4.00
N ILE A 279 -20.60 17.21 -4.75
CA ILE A 279 -20.55 16.95 -6.18
C ILE A 279 -20.35 15.45 -6.42
N VAL A 280 -21.30 14.81 -7.10
CA VAL A 280 -21.19 13.41 -7.53
C VAL A 280 -21.26 13.35 -9.05
N THR A 281 -20.31 12.64 -9.67
CA THR A 281 -20.12 12.63 -11.12
C THR A 281 -20.24 11.23 -11.71
N THR A 282 -20.58 11.18 -12.99
CA THR A 282 -20.39 9.99 -13.83
C THR A 282 -18.89 9.69 -13.96
N PRO A 283 -18.52 8.52 -14.52
CA PRO A 283 -17.12 8.22 -14.79
C PRO A 283 -16.44 9.21 -15.71
N ASN A 284 -15.14 9.36 -15.48
CA ASN A 284 -14.24 10.04 -16.39
C ASN A 284 -13.04 9.12 -16.68
N THR A 285 -13.14 8.37 -17.79
CA THR A 285 -12.13 7.37 -18.19
C THR A 285 -10.77 7.99 -18.47
N GLU A 286 -10.72 9.22 -19.00
CA GLU A 286 -9.46 9.92 -19.26
C GLU A 286 -8.70 10.18 -17.96
N LEU A 287 -9.39 10.72 -16.95
CA LEU A 287 -8.80 11.02 -15.65
C LEU A 287 -8.38 9.74 -14.92
N THR A 288 -9.22 8.70 -14.91
CA THR A 288 -8.88 7.42 -14.25
C THR A 288 -7.68 6.75 -14.92
N HIS A 289 -7.59 6.78 -16.25
CA HIS A 289 -6.43 6.27 -16.99
C HIS A 289 -5.17 7.06 -16.68
N LYS A 290 -5.26 8.40 -16.67
CA LYS A 290 -4.12 9.29 -16.37
C LYS A 290 -3.58 9.03 -14.96
N LEU A 291 -4.47 8.82 -13.99
CA LEU A 291 -4.12 8.52 -12.59
C LEU A 291 -3.78 7.04 -12.33
N ALA A 292 -3.85 6.18 -13.34
CA ALA A 292 -3.66 4.74 -13.24
C ALA A 292 -4.58 4.07 -12.20
N ILE A 293 -5.84 4.50 -12.14
CA ILE A 293 -6.88 3.97 -11.25
C ILE A 293 -7.69 2.92 -12.00
N PHE A 294 -7.61 1.65 -11.55
CA PHE A 294 -8.28 0.51 -12.17
C PHE A 294 -9.04 -0.30 -11.11
N GLY A 295 -10.32 0.02 -10.88
CA GLY A 295 -11.20 -0.76 -9.99
C GLY A 295 -10.92 -0.66 -8.49
N ASP A 296 -9.90 0.11 -8.09
CA ASP A 296 -9.58 0.40 -6.70
C ASP A 296 -10.16 1.76 -6.30
N ALA A 297 -10.98 1.77 -5.27
CA ALA A 297 -11.42 3.01 -4.64
C ALA A 297 -10.20 3.73 -4.06
N THR A 298 -10.05 5.01 -4.36
CA THR A 298 -8.93 5.87 -3.93
C THR A 298 -9.44 7.28 -3.73
N ASN A 299 -8.73 8.09 -2.97
CA ASN A 299 -9.07 9.48 -2.80
C ASN A 299 -7.81 10.34 -2.78
N PHE A 300 -7.98 11.61 -3.07
CA PHE A 300 -6.94 12.64 -3.09
C PHE A 300 -7.46 13.85 -2.34
N LEU A 301 -6.68 14.34 -1.39
CA LEU A 301 -6.93 15.61 -0.75
C LEU A 301 -6.07 16.68 -1.44
N LEU A 302 -6.73 17.70 -1.98
CA LEU A 302 -6.10 18.78 -2.71
C LEU A 302 -6.13 20.06 -1.90
N ASP A 303 -5.04 20.83 -1.94
CA ASP A 303 -4.99 22.18 -1.40
C ASP A 303 -5.76 23.17 -2.29
N ARG A 304 -5.79 24.44 -1.85
CA ARG A 304 -6.48 25.53 -2.56
C ARG A 304 -5.96 25.80 -3.98
N ASN A 305 -4.76 25.34 -4.31
CA ASN A 305 -4.15 25.50 -5.63
C ASN A 305 -4.33 24.25 -6.51
N GLY A 306 -4.97 23.19 -5.99
CA GLY A 306 -5.08 21.89 -6.68
C GLY A 306 -3.83 21.02 -6.56
N THR A 307 -2.93 21.33 -5.64
CA THR A 307 -1.79 20.47 -5.31
C THR A 307 -2.25 19.35 -4.39
N ILE A 308 -1.79 18.14 -4.65
CA ILE A 308 -2.08 16.96 -3.82
C ILE A 308 -1.38 17.16 -2.47
N VAL A 309 -2.15 17.24 -1.40
CA VAL A 309 -1.66 17.21 -0.02
C VAL A 309 -1.33 15.77 0.36
N THR A 310 -2.27 14.86 0.07
CA THR A 310 -2.14 13.43 0.37
C THR A 310 -3.15 12.62 -0.45
N ARG A 311 -3.01 11.30 -0.44
CA ARG A 311 -3.86 10.35 -1.17
C ARG A 311 -4.08 9.08 -0.36
N ASP A 312 -5.03 8.26 -0.80
CA ASP A 312 -5.35 6.96 -0.20
C ASP A 312 -5.71 7.07 1.29
N LEU A 313 -6.47 8.11 1.66
CA LEU A 313 -6.92 8.33 3.04
C LEU A 313 -7.92 7.25 3.48
N HIS A 314 -7.71 6.76 4.70
CA HIS A 314 -8.58 5.81 5.38
C HIS A 314 -9.28 6.46 6.59
N GLU A 315 -10.29 5.77 7.12
CA GLU A 315 -11.27 6.23 8.12
C GLU A 315 -10.74 7.30 9.09
N ALA A 316 -9.82 6.96 9.99
CA ALA A 316 -9.29 7.87 11.01
C ALA A 316 -8.46 9.03 10.44
N GLY A 317 -7.81 8.83 9.30
CA GLY A 317 -6.92 9.80 8.69
C GLY A 317 -7.62 10.91 7.93
N LEU A 318 -8.85 10.67 7.43
CA LEU A 318 -9.56 11.60 6.56
C LEU A 318 -9.90 12.92 7.27
N LEU A 319 -10.59 12.85 8.41
CA LEU A 319 -11.02 14.05 9.14
C LEU A 319 -9.83 14.92 9.56
N GLN A 320 -8.77 14.30 10.10
CA GLN A 320 -7.58 15.04 10.52
C GLN A 320 -6.89 15.70 9.31
N SER A 321 -6.72 14.98 8.21
CA SER A 321 -6.06 15.54 7.02
C SER A 321 -6.85 16.70 6.42
N VAL A 322 -8.18 16.62 6.42
CA VAL A 322 -9.06 17.73 6.01
C VAL A 322 -8.86 18.95 6.90
N LYS A 323 -8.84 18.77 8.23
CA LYS A 323 -8.60 19.87 9.18
C LYS A 323 -7.24 20.53 8.96
N ASP A 324 -6.20 19.72 8.84
CA ASP A 324 -4.83 20.18 8.62
C ASP A 324 -4.74 20.99 7.30
N ALA A 325 -5.35 20.49 6.22
CA ALA A 325 -5.35 21.17 4.93
C ALA A 325 -6.14 22.49 4.94
N LEU A 326 -7.19 22.59 5.75
CA LEU A 326 -7.97 23.81 5.94
C LEU A 326 -7.30 24.82 6.91
N GLY A 327 -6.35 24.36 7.72
CA GLY A 327 -5.72 25.16 8.77
C GLY A 327 -6.63 25.41 9.98
N VAL A 328 -7.63 24.56 10.21
CA VAL A 328 -8.56 24.64 11.34
C VAL A 328 -8.06 23.73 12.48
N ARG A 329 -7.98 24.28 13.70
CA ARG A 329 -7.51 23.55 14.90
C ARG A 329 -8.69 22.88 15.62
#